data_AF-A0AAN6SKF1-F1
#
_entry.id   AF-A0AAN6SKF1-F1
#
_cell.length_a   1.000
_cell.length_b   1.000
_cell.length_c   1.000
_cell.angle_alpha   90.00
_cell.angle_beta   90.00
_cell.angle_gamma   90.00
#
_symmetry.space_group_name_H-M   'P 1'
#
loop_
_entity.id
_entity.type
_entity.pdbx_description
1 polymer ?
#
loop_
_entity_poly.entity_id
_entity_poly.type
_entity_poly.pdbx_seq_one_letter_code
_entity_poly.pdbx_strand_id
1 'polypeptide(L)'
;LGSLAGCMLLLLIVDYIPRKQFLTYSFVWLAALFFVTGGSFFAVFHNDFHAVTIVLVALCHFSFNLGPNTLTFLIPAELFPTRYRATCHGIAAAAGKLGSVIVHATLPTWTINGVRVADHNSAGLGWVFITYGFVMSLAAVFAWAWIPSLQYHRGSDGSATPPIRGALRLPSKPLEVLGEGIVRAEADGEVIGIRKRFMRWSRRLVKNDKPDAEV
;
A
#
# COMPACT_ATOMS: atom_id res chain seq x y z
N LEU A 1 17.20 -11.95 6.01
CA LEU A 1 16.69 -11.97 7.40
C LEU A 1 15.51 -11.01 7.59
N GLY A 2 15.66 -9.70 7.33
CA GLY A 2 14.55 -8.74 7.48
C GLY A 2 13.31 -9.03 6.62
N SER A 3 13.47 -9.57 5.41
CA SER A 3 12.34 -9.97 4.57
C SER A 3 11.50 -11.11 5.16
N LEU A 4 12.16 -12.16 5.66
CA LEU A 4 11.49 -13.31 6.28
C LEU A 4 10.75 -12.90 7.57
N ALA A 5 11.41 -12.09 8.41
CA ALA A 5 10.80 -11.58 9.64
C ALA A 5 9.56 -10.71 9.36
N GLY A 6 9.63 -9.84 8.36
CA GLY A 6 8.51 -9.01 7.92
C GLY A 6 7.33 -9.86 7.43
N CYS A 7 7.59 -10.84 6.57
CA CYS A 7 6.54 -11.73 6.06
C CYS A 7 5.88 -12.56 7.17
N MET A 8 6.67 -13.12 8.10
CA MET A 8 6.14 -13.90 9.23
C MET A 8 5.24 -13.04 10.13
N LEU A 9 5.67 -11.82 10.46
CA LEU A 9 4.90 -10.92 11.31
C LEU A 9 3.59 -10.48 10.63
N LEU A 10 3.61 -10.27 9.31
CA LEU A 10 2.39 -9.99 8.56
C LEU A 10 1.38 -11.14 8.64
N LEU A 11 1.82 -12.38 8.44
CA LEU A 11 0.93 -13.55 8.47
C LEU A 11 0.19 -13.68 9.81
N LEU A 12 0.81 -13.25 10.91
CA LEU A 12 0.18 -13.23 12.23
C LEU A 12 -0.85 -12.11 12.38
N ILE A 13 -0.64 -10.96 11.72
CA ILE A 13 -1.46 -9.75 11.88
C ILE A 13 -2.59 -9.65 10.85
N VAL A 14 -2.43 -10.26 9.67
CA VAL A 14 -3.32 -10.07 8.52
C VAL A 14 -4.76 -10.53 8.77
N ASP A 15 -4.98 -11.47 9.68
CA ASP A 15 -6.32 -11.96 10.03
C ASP A 15 -7.08 -10.98 10.94
N TYR A 16 -6.37 -10.06 11.61
CA TYR A 16 -6.92 -9.14 12.60
C TYR A 16 -7.18 -7.73 12.08
N ILE A 17 -6.46 -7.31 11.04
CA ILE A 17 -6.54 -5.96 10.48
C ILE A 17 -7.18 -5.99 9.08
N PRO A 18 -8.10 -5.06 8.75
CA PRO A 18 -8.66 -4.99 7.41
C PRO A 18 -7.58 -4.78 6.33
N ARG A 19 -7.46 -5.74 5.40
CA ARG A 19 -6.37 -5.84 4.40
C ARG A 19 -6.20 -4.57 3.56
N LYS A 20 -7.31 -3.95 3.16
CA LYS A 20 -7.33 -2.67 2.41
C LYS A 20 -6.69 -1.51 3.18
N GLN A 21 -7.04 -1.37 4.45
CA GLN A 21 -6.50 -0.29 5.28
C GLN A 21 -5.03 -0.55 5.57
N PHE A 22 -4.67 -1.79 5.87
CA PHE A 22 -3.31 -2.20 6.11
C PHE A 22 -2.41 -1.95 4.88
N LEU A 23 -2.90 -2.23 3.66
CA LEU A 23 -2.18 -1.90 2.41
C LEU A 23 -1.96 -0.39 2.28
N THR A 24 -3.00 0.41 2.51
CA THR A 24 -2.91 1.88 2.38
C THR A 24 -1.93 2.46 3.40
N TYR A 25 -2.03 2.07 4.67
CA TYR A 25 -1.11 2.52 5.72
C TYR A 25 0.33 2.09 5.45
N SER A 26 0.52 0.88 4.94
CA SER A 26 1.85 0.37 4.57
C SER A 26 2.48 1.18 3.44
N PHE A 27 1.71 1.58 2.43
CA PHE A 27 2.24 2.45 1.37
C PHE A 27 2.58 3.85 1.86
N VAL A 28 1.75 4.45 2.71
CA VAL A 28 2.03 5.78 3.31
C VAL A 28 3.27 5.72 4.20
N TRP A 29 3.37 4.70 5.06
CA TRP A 29 4.52 4.50 5.94
C TRP A 29 5.82 4.30 5.15
N LEU A 30 5.79 3.45 4.11
CA LEU A 30 6.96 3.23 3.28
C LEU A 30 7.35 4.47 2.46
N ALA A 31 6.37 5.25 1.97
CA ALA A 31 6.63 6.51 1.29
C ALA A 31 7.34 7.50 2.23
N ALA A 32 6.88 7.63 3.48
CA ALA A 32 7.52 8.46 4.49
C ALA A 32 8.96 8.00 4.77
N LEU A 33 9.18 6.69 4.93
CA LEU A 33 10.53 6.14 5.11
C LEU A 33 11.46 6.42 3.91
N PHE A 34 10.95 6.35 2.67
CA PHE A 34 11.72 6.71 1.48
C PHE A 34 12.07 8.20 1.41
N PHE A 35 11.16 9.10 1.79
CA PHE A 35 11.48 10.52 1.89
C PHE A 35 12.53 10.80 2.97
N VAL A 36 12.39 10.20 4.16
CA VAL A 36 13.36 10.35 5.26
C VAL A 36 14.71 9.77 4.86
N THR A 37 14.75 8.60 4.23
CA THR A 37 15.99 7.97 3.77
C THR A 37 16.66 8.79 2.66
N GLY A 38 15.88 9.32 1.72
CA GLY A 38 16.38 10.24 0.69
C GLY A 38 16.98 11.51 1.29
N GLY A 39 16.28 12.15 2.23
CA GLY A 39 16.77 13.34 2.95
C GLY A 39 18.02 13.05 3.79
N SER A 40 18.04 11.94 4.51
CA SER A 40 19.21 11.47 5.26
C SER A 40 20.40 11.24 4.34
N PHE A 41 20.19 10.72 3.14
CA PHE A 41 21.27 10.50 2.17
C PHE A 41 21.93 11.83 1.76
N PHE A 42 21.14 12.89 1.54
CA PHE A 42 21.69 14.22 1.25
C PHE A 42 22.43 14.84 2.44
N ALA A 43 21.92 14.67 3.66
CA ALA A 43 22.54 15.24 4.87
C ALA A 43 23.83 14.51 5.29
N VAL A 44 23.90 13.21 5.07
CA VAL A 44 25.03 12.36 5.46
C VAL A 44 26.11 12.31 4.38
N PHE A 45 25.85 12.80 3.16
CA PHE A 45 26.82 12.75 2.06
C PHE A 45 28.17 13.42 2.38
N HIS A 46 28.17 14.40 3.30
CA HIS A 46 29.38 15.11 3.74
C HIS A 46 29.81 14.78 5.19
N ASN A 47 29.16 13.84 5.85
CA ASN A 47 29.43 13.49 7.25
C ASN A 47 29.67 11.98 7.42
N ASP A 48 30.55 11.57 8.34
CA ASP A 48 30.89 10.16 8.60
C ASP A 48 29.76 9.31 9.22
N PHE A 49 28.53 9.84 9.31
CA PHE A 49 27.36 9.18 9.92
C PHE A 49 26.66 8.17 9.00
N HIS A 50 27.42 7.36 8.25
CA HIS A 50 26.88 6.37 7.30
C HIS A 50 26.00 5.30 7.95
N ALA A 51 26.20 5.02 9.25
CA ALA A 51 25.43 4.03 10.00
C ALA A 51 23.92 4.33 10.02
N VAL A 52 23.54 5.62 10.10
CA VAL A 52 22.12 6.03 10.17
C VAL A 52 21.40 5.66 8.87
N THR A 53 22.02 5.94 7.72
CA THR A 53 21.47 5.60 6.40
C THR A 53 21.31 4.09 6.24
N ILE A 54 22.28 3.29 6.70
CA ILE A 54 22.21 1.81 6.62
C ILE A 54 21.03 1.29 7.43
N VAL A 55 20.82 1.80 8.66
CA VAL A 55 19.70 1.40 9.52
C VAL A 55 18.36 1.79 8.88
N LEU A 56 18.25 3.00 8.31
CA LEU A 56 17.05 3.45 7.62
C LEU A 56 16.73 2.59 6.39
N VAL A 57 17.74 2.22 5.59
CA VAL A 57 17.57 1.32 4.44
C VAL A 57 17.14 -0.08 4.89
N ALA A 58 17.72 -0.60 5.97
CA ALA A 58 17.31 -1.88 6.54
C ALA A 58 15.85 -1.85 7.02
N LEU A 59 15.43 -0.75 7.67
CA LEU A 59 14.05 -0.54 8.11
C LEU A 59 13.08 -0.42 6.93
N CYS A 60 13.48 0.26 5.86
CA CYS A 60 12.73 0.33 4.60
C CYS A 60 12.51 -1.08 4.03
N HIS A 61 13.58 -1.87 3.95
CA HIS A 61 13.51 -3.23 3.42
C HIS A 61 12.62 -4.14 4.28
N PHE A 62 12.69 -4.04 5.61
CA PHE A 62 11.79 -4.74 6.51
C PHE A 62 10.33 -4.33 6.29
N SER A 63 10.06 -3.03 6.26
CA SER A 63 8.71 -2.46 6.11
C SER A 63 8.09 -2.79 4.74
N PHE A 64 8.91 -2.82 3.67
CA PHE A 64 8.47 -3.23 2.34
C PHE A 64 8.00 -4.68 2.31
N ASN A 65 8.70 -5.58 3.01
CA ASN A 65 8.32 -6.99 3.10
C ASN A 65 7.15 -7.23 4.06
N LEU A 66 7.02 -6.43 5.12
CA LEU A 66 5.91 -6.50 6.07
C LEU A 66 4.57 -6.06 5.47
N GLY A 67 4.56 -5.12 4.52
CA GLY A 67 3.32 -4.55 4.01
C GLY A 67 3.14 -4.72 2.50
N PRO A 68 3.72 -3.83 1.67
CA PRO A 68 3.38 -3.77 0.25
C PRO A 68 3.72 -5.03 -0.54
N ASN A 69 4.85 -5.69 -0.25
CA ASN A 69 5.27 -6.88 -0.99
C ASN A 69 4.21 -8.00 -0.89
N THR A 70 3.84 -8.40 0.31
CA THR A 70 2.93 -9.53 0.50
C THR A 70 1.48 -9.18 0.16
N LEU A 71 1.01 -7.98 0.53
CA LEU A 71 -0.39 -7.59 0.30
C LEU A 71 -0.72 -7.40 -1.19
N THR A 72 0.25 -6.99 -2.01
CA THR A 72 0.07 -6.85 -3.46
C THR A 72 -0.12 -8.18 -4.17
N PHE A 73 0.37 -9.30 -3.60
CA PHE A 73 0.04 -10.64 -4.10
C PHE A 73 -1.25 -11.20 -3.49
N LEU A 74 -1.53 -10.88 -2.23
CA LEU A 74 -2.68 -11.40 -1.50
C LEU A 74 -4.02 -10.81 -1.99
N ILE A 75 -4.07 -9.48 -2.20
CA ILE A 75 -5.30 -8.78 -2.58
C ILE A 75 -5.86 -9.26 -3.93
N PRO A 76 -5.07 -9.38 -5.00
CA PRO A 76 -5.54 -9.96 -6.26
C PRO A 76 -6.07 -11.39 -6.11
N ALA A 77 -5.45 -12.21 -5.26
CA ALA A 77 -5.85 -13.59 -5.05
C ALA A 77 -7.24 -13.71 -4.40
N GLU A 78 -7.60 -12.73 -3.56
CA GLU A 78 -8.93 -12.62 -2.93
C GLU A 78 -9.96 -11.94 -3.84
N LEU A 79 -9.53 -10.97 -4.65
CA LEU A 79 -10.42 -10.19 -5.51
C LEU A 79 -10.90 -10.97 -6.74
N PHE A 80 -10.03 -11.81 -7.34
CA PHE A 80 -10.34 -12.45 -8.61
C PHE A 80 -11.12 -13.78 -8.45
N PRO A 81 -12.17 -14.00 -9.27
CA PRO A 81 -12.91 -15.26 -9.30
C PRO A 81 -11.99 -16.46 -9.58
N THR A 82 -12.28 -17.62 -8.99
CA THR A 82 -11.49 -18.86 -9.19
C THR A 82 -11.30 -19.21 -10.67
N ARG A 83 -12.29 -18.94 -11.53
CA ARG A 83 -12.22 -19.18 -12.98
C ARG A 83 -11.19 -18.33 -13.73
N TYR A 84 -10.87 -17.13 -13.25
CA TYR A 84 -9.93 -16.20 -13.91
C TYR A 84 -8.69 -15.91 -13.06
N ARG A 85 -8.56 -16.54 -11.90
CA ARG A 85 -7.46 -16.29 -10.95
C ARG A 85 -6.09 -16.49 -11.59
N ALA A 86 -5.89 -17.57 -12.33
CA ALA A 86 -4.60 -17.88 -12.93
C ALA A 86 -4.18 -16.85 -13.99
N THR A 87 -5.10 -16.42 -14.87
CA THR A 87 -4.80 -15.45 -15.92
C THR A 87 -4.56 -14.06 -15.33
N CYS A 88 -5.43 -13.60 -14.41
CA CYS A 88 -5.25 -12.31 -13.74
C CYS A 88 -3.98 -12.27 -12.89
N HIS A 89 -3.64 -13.36 -12.19
CA HIS A 89 -2.40 -13.45 -11.43
C HIS A 89 -1.17 -13.46 -12.35
N GLY A 90 -1.25 -14.15 -13.49
CA GLY A 90 -0.19 -14.13 -14.50
C GLY A 90 0.07 -12.73 -15.07
N ILE A 91 -0.98 -11.99 -15.42
CA ILE A 91 -0.88 -10.60 -15.91
C ILE A 91 -0.28 -9.69 -14.82
N ALA A 92 -0.75 -9.81 -13.57
CA ALA A 92 -0.20 -9.03 -12.46
C ALA A 92 1.28 -9.35 -12.21
N ALA A 93 1.67 -10.63 -12.25
CA ALA A 93 3.06 -11.06 -12.11
C ALA A 93 3.94 -10.55 -13.28
N ALA A 94 3.42 -10.57 -14.51
CA ALA A 94 4.11 -10.03 -15.68
C ALA A 94 4.32 -8.51 -15.55
N ALA A 95 3.29 -7.76 -15.14
CA ALA A 95 3.38 -6.31 -14.93
C ALA A 95 4.43 -5.95 -13.86
N GLY A 96 4.48 -6.70 -12.75
CA GLY A 96 5.50 -6.51 -11.70
C GLY A 96 6.92 -6.75 -12.21
N LYS A 97 7.13 -7.81 -13.00
CA LYS A 97 8.44 -8.11 -13.61
C LYS A 97 8.85 -7.06 -14.65
N LEU A 98 7.91 -6.62 -15.49
CA LEU A 98 8.17 -5.55 -16.46
C LEU A 98 8.61 -4.25 -15.78
N GLY A 99 7.97 -3.87 -14.68
CA GLY A 99 8.39 -2.72 -13.87
C GLY A 99 9.84 -2.84 -13.38
N SER A 100 10.23 -4.03 -12.90
CA SER A 100 11.62 -4.30 -12.47
C SER A 100 12.62 -4.16 -13.62
N VAL A 101 12.29 -4.68 -14.81
CA VAL A 101 13.15 -4.57 -16.00
C VAL A 101 13.33 -3.10 -16.43
N ILE A 102 12.25 -2.32 -16.45
CA ILE A 102 12.30 -0.89 -16.79
C ILE A 102 13.22 -0.14 -15.83
N VAL A 103 13.02 -0.34 -14.52
CA VAL A 103 13.85 0.28 -13.47
C VAL A 103 15.32 -0.12 -13.62
N HIS A 104 15.60 -1.41 -13.83
CA HIS A 104 16.96 -1.90 -13.97
C HIS A 104 17.66 -1.35 -15.22
N ALA A 105 16.94 -1.16 -16.32
CA ALA A 105 17.47 -0.56 -17.54
C ALA A 105 17.67 0.97 -17.43
N THR A 106 16.80 1.66 -16.69
CA THR A 106 16.80 3.14 -16.62
C THR A 106 17.69 3.68 -15.51
N LEU A 107 17.78 3.04 -14.34
CA LEU A 107 18.58 3.54 -13.22
C LEU A 107 20.07 3.77 -13.56
N PRO A 108 20.78 2.88 -14.27
CA PRO A 108 22.20 3.08 -14.58
C PRO A 108 22.47 4.16 -15.62
N THR A 109 21.46 4.50 -16.42
CA THR A 109 21.54 5.53 -17.48
C THR A 109 21.09 6.89 -16.98
N TRP A 110 20.39 6.95 -15.84
CA TRP A 110 19.96 8.20 -15.24
C TRP A 110 21.15 9.01 -14.74
N THR A 111 21.28 10.23 -15.27
CA THR A 111 22.30 11.21 -14.88
C THR A 111 21.66 12.41 -14.21
N ILE A 112 22.29 12.91 -13.16
CA ILE A 112 21.89 14.12 -12.44
C ILE A 112 23.12 15.03 -12.40
N ASN A 113 23.01 16.24 -12.95
CA ASN A 113 24.12 17.19 -13.07
C ASN A 113 25.37 16.60 -13.78
N GLY A 114 25.14 15.75 -14.79
CA GLY A 114 26.22 15.11 -15.56
C GLY A 114 26.88 13.89 -14.91
N VAL A 115 26.54 13.55 -13.66
CA VAL A 115 27.04 12.38 -12.95
C VAL A 115 26.00 11.26 -12.99
N ARG A 116 26.42 10.02 -13.22
CA ARG A 116 25.48 8.88 -13.24
C ARG A 116 25.06 8.54 -11.82
N VAL A 117 23.81 8.18 -11.66
CA VAL A 117 23.24 7.77 -10.37
C VAL A 117 23.90 6.50 -9.83
N ALA A 118 24.44 5.65 -10.71
CA ALA A 118 25.12 4.40 -10.35
C ALA A 118 26.57 4.57 -9.84
N ASP A 119 27.14 5.78 -9.90
CA ASP A 119 28.53 6.01 -9.49
C ASP A 119 28.65 6.07 -7.96
N HIS A 120 29.71 5.47 -7.41
CA HIS A 120 29.92 5.25 -5.96
C HIS A 120 30.07 6.53 -5.11
N ASN A 121 30.13 7.71 -5.73
CA ASN A 121 30.24 9.01 -5.05
C ASN A 121 29.24 10.03 -5.62
N SER A 122 28.02 9.59 -5.88
CA SER A 122 26.95 10.45 -6.40
C SER A 122 25.83 10.62 -5.38
N ALA A 123 25.39 11.87 -5.19
CA ALA A 123 24.14 12.17 -4.47
C ALA A 123 22.89 11.64 -5.22
N GLY A 124 23.08 11.00 -6.39
CA GLY A 124 22.04 10.42 -7.21
C GLY A 124 21.18 9.39 -6.49
N LEU A 125 21.75 8.59 -5.58
CA LEU A 125 20.96 7.60 -4.85
C LEU A 125 19.89 8.24 -3.94
N GLY A 126 20.15 9.43 -3.38
CA GLY A 126 19.16 10.19 -2.62
C GLY A 126 17.96 10.60 -3.47
N TRP A 127 18.21 11.05 -4.71
CA TRP A 127 17.16 11.38 -5.67
C TRP A 127 16.33 10.17 -6.07
N VAL A 128 16.94 8.99 -6.19
CA VAL A 128 16.24 7.74 -6.43
C VAL A 128 15.22 7.46 -5.32
N PHE A 129 15.62 7.55 -4.06
CA PHE A 129 14.71 7.34 -2.93
C PHE A 129 13.55 8.36 -2.92
N ILE A 130 13.82 9.63 -3.23
CA ILE A 130 12.76 10.65 -3.33
C ILE A 130 11.77 10.31 -4.45
N THR A 131 12.26 9.96 -5.65
CA THR A 131 11.36 9.61 -6.77
C THR A 131 10.51 8.38 -6.47
N TYR A 132 11.08 7.34 -5.84
CA TYR A 132 10.29 6.21 -5.36
C TYR A 132 9.31 6.59 -4.26
N GLY A 133 9.65 7.52 -3.36
CA GLY A 133 8.73 8.07 -2.38
C GLY A 133 7.50 8.72 -3.02
N PHE A 134 7.68 9.48 -4.10
CA PHE A 134 6.57 10.04 -4.89
C PHE A 134 5.72 8.95 -5.55
N VAL A 135 6.35 7.98 -6.22
CA VAL A 135 5.64 6.86 -6.86
C VAL A 135 4.84 6.05 -5.83
N MET A 136 5.41 5.81 -4.65
CA MET A 136 4.72 5.12 -3.54
C MET A 136 3.57 5.93 -2.96
N SER A 137 3.71 7.26 -2.90
CA SER A 137 2.62 8.15 -2.47
C SER A 137 1.45 8.11 -3.45
N LEU A 138 1.73 8.12 -4.76
CA LEU A 138 0.71 7.93 -5.79
C LEU A 138 0.04 6.56 -5.68
N ALA A 139 0.82 5.50 -5.43
CA ALA A 139 0.29 4.17 -5.20
C ALA A 139 -0.61 4.11 -3.95
N ALA A 140 -0.26 4.83 -2.87
CA ALA A 140 -1.09 4.95 -1.68
C ALA A 140 -2.44 5.62 -1.99
N VAL A 141 -2.44 6.71 -2.76
CA VAL A 141 -3.66 7.42 -3.19
C VAL A 141 -4.52 6.51 -4.06
N PHE A 142 -3.90 5.79 -4.99
CA PHE A 142 -4.61 4.84 -5.86
C PHE A 142 -5.22 3.69 -5.05
N ALA A 143 -4.44 3.09 -4.16
CA ALA A 143 -4.89 2.02 -3.26
C ALA A 143 -6.05 2.48 -2.38
N TRP A 144 -5.95 3.68 -1.81
CA TRP A 144 -7.03 4.27 -1.02
C TRP A 144 -8.30 4.48 -1.85
N ALA A 145 -8.17 5.00 -3.08
CA ALA A 145 -9.30 5.44 -3.89
C ALA A 145 -10.04 4.31 -4.62
N TRP A 146 -9.32 3.35 -5.20
CA TRP A 146 -9.91 2.34 -6.08
C TRP A 146 -10.08 0.96 -5.46
N ILE A 147 -9.30 0.58 -4.43
CA ILE A 147 -9.40 -0.78 -3.89
C ILE A 147 -10.68 -0.91 -3.04
N PRO A 148 -11.59 -1.85 -3.37
CA PRO A 148 -12.79 -2.13 -2.59
C PRO A 148 -12.43 -2.87 -1.29
N SER A 149 -13.31 -2.82 -0.29
CA SER A 149 -13.14 -3.61 0.93
C SER A 149 -13.36 -5.10 0.63
N LEU A 150 -12.36 -5.92 0.98
CA LEU A 150 -12.36 -7.37 0.76
C LEU A 150 -12.97 -8.14 1.94
N GLN A 151 -13.12 -7.47 3.09
CA GLN A 151 -13.59 -8.07 4.33
C GLN A 151 -14.85 -7.36 4.80
N TYR A 152 -15.72 -8.09 5.50
CA TYR A 152 -16.88 -7.51 6.14
C TYR A 152 -16.50 -6.58 7.30
N HIS A 153 -17.39 -5.67 7.65
CA HIS A 153 -17.24 -4.86 8.85
C HIS A 153 -17.29 -5.78 10.09
N ARG A 154 -16.44 -5.50 11.09
CA ARG A 154 -16.32 -6.30 12.32
C ARG A 154 -17.71 -6.51 12.94
N GLY A 155 -18.22 -7.75 12.92
CA GLY A 155 -19.53 -8.13 13.46
C GLY A 155 -20.68 -8.34 12.44
N SER A 156 -20.45 -8.17 11.13
CA SER A 156 -21.44 -8.40 10.07
C SER A 156 -20.97 -9.53 9.14
N ASP A 157 -21.19 -10.79 9.47
CA ASP A 157 -20.62 -11.92 8.71
C ASP A 157 -21.47 -12.35 7.47
N GLY A 158 -22.47 -11.55 7.07
CA GLY A 158 -23.38 -11.89 5.96
C GLY A 158 -24.22 -13.16 6.19
N SER A 159 -23.98 -13.87 7.29
CA SER A 159 -24.69 -15.06 7.74
C SER A 159 -25.75 -14.67 8.77
N ALA A 160 -26.91 -15.34 8.72
CA ALA A 160 -27.99 -15.17 9.70
C ALA A 160 -27.65 -15.74 11.09
N THR A 161 -26.42 -16.23 11.29
CA THR A 161 -25.94 -16.80 12.55
C THR A 161 -25.38 -15.70 13.45
N PRO A 162 -25.75 -15.66 14.75
CA PRO A 162 -25.22 -14.67 15.67
C PRO A 162 -23.70 -14.79 15.76
N PRO A 163 -22.96 -13.65 15.82
CA PRO A 163 -21.51 -13.67 15.87
C PRO A 163 -21.03 -14.46 17.10
N ILE A 164 -20.07 -15.36 16.89
CA ILE A 164 -19.38 -16.05 17.99
C ILE A 164 -18.70 -14.97 18.84
N ARG A 165 -19.17 -14.77 20.09
CA ARG A 165 -18.60 -13.83 21.06
C ARG A 165 -17.08 -14.09 21.16
N GLY A 166 -16.26 -13.16 20.67
CA GLY A 166 -14.80 -13.21 20.78
C GLY A 166 -14.03 -13.47 19.48
N ALA A 167 -14.68 -13.69 18.34
CA ALA A 167 -13.98 -13.80 17.06
C ALA A 167 -13.39 -12.43 16.63
N LEU A 168 -12.11 -12.18 16.93
CA LEU A 168 -11.38 -10.99 16.47
C LEU A 168 -11.05 -11.01 14.96
N ARG A 169 -11.19 -12.18 14.32
CA ARG A 169 -10.93 -12.42 12.90
C ARG A 169 -11.98 -11.74 12.02
N LEU A 170 -11.51 -11.09 10.95
CA LEU A 170 -12.37 -10.42 9.97
C LEU A 170 -12.64 -11.37 8.79
N PRO A 171 -13.88 -11.90 8.65
CA PRO A 171 -14.22 -12.81 7.56
C PRO A 171 -14.16 -12.11 6.20
N SER A 172 -13.58 -12.81 5.22
CA SER A 172 -13.48 -12.37 3.83
C SER A 172 -14.82 -12.48 3.11
N LYS A 173 -15.19 -11.48 2.30
CA LYS A 173 -16.40 -11.55 1.47
C LYS A 173 -16.29 -12.70 0.45
N PRO A 174 -17.36 -13.49 0.22
CA PRO A 174 -17.32 -14.53 -0.79
C PRO A 174 -17.21 -13.92 -2.19
N LEU A 175 -16.60 -14.68 -3.10
CA LEU A 175 -16.31 -14.24 -4.48
C LEU A 175 -17.57 -13.91 -5.28
N GLU A 176 -18.71 -14.51 -4.94
CA GLU A 176 -20.00 -14.22 -5.57
C GLU A 176 -20.42 -12.77 -5.32
N VAL A 177 -20.28 -12.29 -4.08
CA VAL A 177 -20.59 -10.91 -3.69
C VAL A 177 -19.55 -9.92 -4.25
N LEU A 178 -18.27 -10.28 -4.27
CA LEU A 178 -17.22 -9.44 -4.86
C LEU A 178 -17.32 -9.36 -6.39
N GLY A 179 -17.84 -10.41 -7.03
CA GLY A 179 -18.01 -10.51 -8.48
C GLY A 179 -19.13 -9.64 -9.05
N GLU A 180 -20.10 -9.23 -8.22
CA GLU A 180 -21.15 -8.26 -8.59
C GLU A 180 -20.61 -6.84 -8.86
N GLY A 181 -19.34 -6.58 -8.51
CA GLY A 181 -18.60 -5.39 -8.91
C GLY A 181 -19.00 -4.12 -8.17
N ILE A 182 -18.84 -2.98 -8.85
CA ILE A 182 -18.93 -1.63 -8.24
C ILE A 182 -20.36 -1.32 -7.77
N VAL A 183 -21.38 -1.84 -8.44
CA VAL A 183 -22.80 -1.56 -8.13
C VAL A 183 -23.17 -2.12 -6.75
N ARG A 184 -22.72 -3.33 -6.42
CA ARG A 184 -22.95 -3.92 -5.09
C ARG A 184 -22.09 -3.28 -4.02
N ALA A 185 -20.85 -2.92 -4.33
CA ALA A 185 -20.02 -2.18 -3.38
C ALA A 185 -20.64 -0.81 -3.03
N GLU A 186 -21.24 -0.13 -4.01
CA GLU A 186 -21.98 1.11 -3.76
C GLU A 186 -23.27 0.87 -2.95
N ALA A 187 -23.97 -0.26 -3.17
CA ALA A 187 -25.12 -0.68 -2.37
C ALA A 187 -24.76 -1.02 -0.91
N ASP A 188 -23.56 -1.58 -0.67
CA ASP A 188 -22.98 -1.81 0.66
C ASP A 188 -22.50 -0.50 1.34
N GLY A 189 -22.70 0.66 0.70
CA GLY A 189 -22.29 1.96 1.20
C GLY A 189 -20.78 2.26 1.05
N GLU A 190 -20.05 1.45 0.28
CA GLU A 190 -18.66 1.73 -0.08
C GLU A 190 -18.57 2.78 -1.18
N VAL A 191 -17.76 3.80 -0.90
CA VAL A 191 -17.50 4.87 -1.86
C VAL A 191 -16.22 4.54 -2.61
N ILE A 192 -16.37 4.06 -3.84
CA ILE A 192 -15.27 3.74 -4.76
C ILE A 192 -15.05 4.92 -5.71
N GLY A 193 -13.78 5.30 -5.89
CA GLY A 193 -13.36 6.37 -6.78
C GLY A 193 -12.98 7.67 -6.07
N ILE A 194 -11.96 8.35 -6.61
CA ILE A 194 -11.38 9.59 -6.06
C ILE A 194 -12.46 10.65 -5.86
N ARG A 195 -13.30 10.91 -6.88
CA ARG A 195 -14.28 12.00 -6.85
C ARG A 195 -15.33 11.82 -5.77
N LYS A 196 -15.90 10.61 -5.64
CA LYS A 196 -16.94 10.33 -4.65
C LYS A 196 -16.36 10.36 -3.22
N ARG A 197 -15.12 9.88 -3.03
CA ARG A 197 -14.44 9.97 -1.73
C ARG A 197 -14.08 11.38 -1.33
N PHE A 198 -13.56 12.17 -2.27
CA PHE A 198 -13.23 13.55 -2.05
C PHE A 198 -14.49 14.36 -1.68
N MET A 199 -15.62 14.12 -2.35
CA MET A 199 -16.91 14.71 -1.96
C MET A 199 -17.36 14.28 -0.56
N ARG A 200 -17.20 13.01 -0.18
CA ARG A 200 -17.54 12.54 1.18
C ARG A 200 -16.66 13.19 2.24
N TRP A 201 -15.37 13.34 1.96
CA TRP A 201 -14.41 14.00 2.83
C TRP A 201 -14.71 15.49 2.97
N SER A 202 -14.94 16.20 1.85
CA SER A 202 -15.34 17.61 1.84
C SER A 202 -16.65 17.85 2.61
N ARG A 203 -17.67 16.99 2.44
CA ARG A 203 -18.92 17.08 3.23
C ARG A 203 -18.68 16.88 4.73
N ARG A 204 -17.72 16.04 5.14
CA ARG A 204 -17.37 15.86 6.55
C ARG A 204 -16.69 17.09 7.13
N LEU A 205 -15.82 17.75 6.37
CA LEU A 205 -15.19 18.99 6.79
C LEU A 205 -16.23 20.11 6.97
N VAL A 206 -17.15 20.26 6.01
CA VAL A 206 -18.23 21.26 6.10
C VAL A 206 -19.19 20.95 7.26
N LYS A 207 -19.47 19.68 7.55
CA LYS A 207 -20.32 19.28 8.68
C LYS A 207 -19.64 19.54 10.04
N ASN A 208 -18.33 19.36 10.14
CA ASN A 208 -17.59 19.67 11.37
C ASN A 208 -17.41 21.19 11.61
N ASP A 209 -17.51 22.00 10.55
CA ASP A 209 -17.45 23.47 10.64
C ASP A 209 -18.78 24.11 11.07
N LYS A 210 -19.88 23.32 11.09
CA LYS A 210 -21.17 23.68 11.67
C LYS A 210 -21.55 22.69 12.77
N PRO A 211 -20.92 22.73 13.96
CA PRO A 211 -21.45 22.04 15.11
C PRO A 211 -22.68 22.82 15.59
N ASP A 212 -23.85 22.22 15.40
CA ASP A 212 -25.08 22.47 16.16
C ASP A 212 -25.63 23.92 16.13
N ALA A 213 -26.10 24.36 14.97
CA ALA A 213 -27.14 25.39 14.87
C ALA A 213 -28.51 24.72 14.73
N GLU A 214 -28.89 23.88 15.69
CA GLU A 214 -30.27 23.44 15.99
C GLU A 214 -30.20 22.39 17.11
N VAL A 215 -30.47 22.83 18.34
CA VAL A 215 -31.41 22.31 19.37
C VAL A 215 -31.16 23.08 20.67
#